data_AF-A0A3D0CAX1-F1
#
_entry.id   AF-A0A3D0CAX1-F1
#
_cell.length_a   1.000
_cell.length_b   1.000
_cell.length_c   1.000
_cell.angle_alpha   90.00
_cell.angle_beta   90.00
_cell.angle_gamma   90.00
#
_symmetry.space_group_name_H-M   'P 1'
#
loop_
_entity.id
_entity.type
_entity.pdbx_description
1 polymer ?
#
loop_
_entity_poly.entity_id
_entity_poly.type
_entity_poly.pdbx_seq_one_letter_code
_entity_poly.pdbx_strand_id
1 'polypeptide(L)'
;MLFTVDEQRIEIELAHQAEQYICSPFQLILAWLLKHPANISPIIGSTMAVRIVAAKQALAIDYDHPNWYRLLEAENSFQQL
;
A
#
# COMPACT_ATOMS: atom_id res chain seq x y z
N MET A 1 22.88 0.08 2.25
CA MET A 1 21.93 0.78 1.37
C MET A 1 21.19 1.75 2.26
N LEU A 2 21.37 3.07 2.07
CA LEU A 2 20.69 4.07 2.89
C LEU A 2 19.36 4.37 2.20
N PHE A 3 18.25 4.03 2.85
CA PHE A 3 16.92 4.43 2.41
C PHE A 3 16.76 5.95 2.56
N THR A 4 15.99 6.57 1.67
CA THR A 4 15.62 7.98 1.80
C THR A 4 14.65 8.17 2.98
N VAL A 5 14.54 9.39 3.50
CA VAL A 5 13.60 9.71 4.60
C VAL A 5 12.15 9.37 4.20
N ASP A 6 11.79 9.58 2.94
CA ASP A 6 10.45 9.28 2.44
C ASP A 6 10.21 7.78 2.33
N GLU A 7 11.18 6.99 1.87
CA GLU A 7 11.10 5.52 1.89
C GLU A 7 10.85 4.98 3.31
N GLN A 8 11.52 5.54 4.32
CA GLN A 8 11.29 5.16 5.72
C GLN A 8 9.89 5.52 6.22
N ARG A 9 9.38 6.70 5.87
CA ARG A 9 8.03 7.14 6.25
C ARG A 9 6.96 6.24 5.63
N ILE A 10 7.11 5.89 4.35
CA ILE A 10 6.21 4.96 3.65
C ILE A 10 6.25 3.60 4.32
N GLU A 11 7.44 3.05 4.60
CA GLU A 11 7.56 1.73 5.25
C GLU A 11 6.89 1.70 6.62
N ILE A 12 7.07 2.75 7.44
CA ILE A 12 6.46 2.86 8.76
C ILE A 12 4.93 2.93 8.65
N GLU A 13 4.39 3.80 7.79
CA GLU A 13 2.94 3.96 7.64
C GLU A 13 2.30 2.70 7.04
N LEU A 14 2.96 2.09 6.06
CA LEU A 14 2.49 0.85 5.44
C LEU A 14 2.47 -0.31 6.45
N ALA A 15 3.48 -0.43 7.31
CA ALA A 15 3.51 -1.44 8.36
C ALA A 15 2.40 -1.21 9.39
N HIS A 16 2.24 0.03 9.86
CA HIS A 16 1.20 0.40 10.81
C HIS A 16 -0.21 0.10 10.28
N GLN A 17 -0.51 0.49 9.05
CA GLN A 17 -1.81 0.19 8.44
C GLN A 17 -1.98 -1.31 8.16
N ALA A 18 -0.92 -2.03 7.79
CA ALA A 18 -1.01 -3.46 7.53
C ALA A 18 -1.47 -4.24 8.77
N GLU A 19 -1.03 -3.82 9.97
CA GLU A 19 -1.52 -4.35 11.24
C GLU A 19 -3.01 -4.06 11.45
N GLN A 20 -3.46 -2.82 11.19
CA GLN A 20 -4.86 -2.42 11.34
C GLN A 20 -5.81 -3.20 10.43
N TYR A 21 -5.40 -3.40 9.17
CA TYR A 21 -6.18 -4.15 8.18
C TYR A 21 -5.95 -5.67 8.25
N ILE A 22 -5.13 -6.14 9.19
CA ILE A 22 -4.81 -7.57 9.40
C ILE A 22 -4.37 -8.21 8.06
N CYS A 23 -3.42 -7.57 7.40
CA CYS A 23 -2.92 -7.99 6.10
C CYS A 23 -1.41 -7.79 6.01
N SER A 24 -0.79 -8.28 4.95
CA SER A 24 0.62 -8.00 4.68
C SER A 24 0.80 -6.62 4.04
N PRO A 25 1.96 -5.94 4.22
CA PRO A 25 2.28 -4.71 3.50
C PRO A 25 2.12 -4.81 1.98
N PHE A 26 2.44 -5.98 1.41
CA PHE A 26 2.25 -6.28 -0.02
C PHE A 26 0.77 -6.26 -0.45
N GLN A 27 -0.14 -6.75 0.40
CA GLN A 27 -1.57 -6.71 0.11
C GLN A 27 -2.13 -5.31 0.26
N LEU A 28 -1.69 -4.60 1.30
CA LEU A 28 -2.13 -3.25 1.56
C LEU A 28 -1.77 -2.29 0.42
N ILE A 29 -0.53 -2.34 -0.08
CA ILE A 29 -0.11 -1.47 -1.19
C ILE A 29 -0.89 -1.76 -2.48
N LEU A 30 -1.26 -3.03 -2.72
CA LEU A 30 -2.14 -3.38 -3.83
C LEU A 30 -3.55 -2.83 -3.63
N ALA A 31 -4.10 -2.89 -2.43
CA ALA A 31 -5.39 -2.29 -2.10
C ALA A 31 -5.37 -0.75 -2.28
N TRP A 32 -4.29 -0.10 -1.87
CA TRP A 32 -4.07 1.34 -2.08
C TRP A 32 -4.08 1.71 -3.58
N LEU A 33 -3.39 0.93 -4.42
CA LEU A 33 -3.41 1.12 -5.88
C LEU A 33 -4.80 0.89 -6.47
N LEU A 34 -5.50 -0.17 -6.05
CA LEU A 34 -6.84 -0.51 -6.53
C LEU A 34 -7.91 0.55 -6.18
N LYS A 35 -7.73 1.29 -5.07
CA LYS A 35 -8.61 2.39 -4.65
C LYS A 35 -8.24 3.74 -5.26
N HIS A 36 -7.15 3.82 -6.02
CA HIS A 36 -6.69 5.07 -6.61
C HIS A 36 -7.76 5.66 -7.57
N PRO A 37 -8.02 6.98 -7.56
CA PRO A 37 -9.09 7.61 -8.35
C PRO A 37 -8.94 7.45 -9.88
N ALA A 38 -7.72 7.23 -10.36
CA ALA A 38 -7.44 6.89 -11.76
C ALA A 38 -7.84 5.46 -12.17
N ASN A 39 -8.42 4.66 -11.28
CA ASN A 39 -8.84 3.27 -11.51
C ASN A 39 -7.68 2.38 -12.01
N ILE A 40 -6.57 2.37 -11.26
CA ILE A 40 -5.38 1.60 -11.62
C ILE A 40 -5.68 0.09 -11.55
N SER A 41 -5.32 -0.65 -12.60
CA SER A 41 -5.40 -2.11 -12.64
C SER A 41 -3.99 -2.71 -12.57
N PRO A 42 -3.48 -3.06 -11.37
CA PRO A 42 -2.12 -3.59 -11.21
C PRO A 42 -1.95 -4.95 -11.90
N ILE A 43 -0.86 -5.10 -12.66
CA ILE A 43 -0.49 -6.37 -13.32
C ILE A 43 0.48 -7.13 -12.40
N ILE A 44 0.10 -8.35 -12.00
CA ILE A 44 0.92 -9.17 -11.09
C ILE A 44 1.89 -10.05 -11.88
N GLY A 45 3.15 -9.60 -11.98
CA GLY A 45 4.24 -10.37 -12.59
C GLY A 45 4.92 -11.31 -11.58
N SER A 46 4.30 -12.43 -11.22
CA SER A 46 4.92 -13.43 -10.34
C SER A 46 4.78 -14.85 -10.89
N THR A 47 5.85 -15.64 -10.79
CA THR A 47 5.85 -17.08 -11.07
C THR A 47 5.53 -17.94 -9.85
N MET A 48 5.39 -17.32 -8.67
CA MET A 48 5.11 -18.02 -7.42
C MET A 48 3.60 -18.02 -7.14
N ALA A 49 2.98 -19.20 -7.15
CA ALA A 49 1.53 -19.34 -6.92
C ALA A 49 1.06 -18.66 -5.61
N VAL A 50 1.85 -18.78 -4.53
CA VAL A 50 1.54 -18.15 -3.24
C VAL A 50 1.42 -16.61 -3.34
N ARG A 51 2.24 -15.96 -4.17
CA ARG A 51 2.19 -14.50 -4.37
C ARG A 51 0.98 -14.07 -5.19
N ILE A 52 0.57 -14.88 -6.15
CA ILE A 52 -0.66 -14.64 -6.94
C ILE A 52 -1.89 -14.73 -6.02
N VAL A 53 -1.94 -15.76 -5.17
CA VAL A 53 -3.02 -15.92 -4.18
C VAL A 53 -3.01 -14.76 -3.18
N ALA A 54 -1.84 -14.35 -2.68
CA ALA A 54 -1.72 -13.22 -1.78
C ALA A 54 -2.19 -11.91 -2.44
N ALA A 55 -1.86 -11.67 -3.71
CA ALA A 55 -2.29 -10.48 -4.44
C ALA A 55 -3.82 -10.43 -4.59
N LYS A 56 -4.47 -11.58 -4.84
CA LYS A 56 -5.94 -11.67 -4.89
C LYS A 56 -6.60 -11.21 -3.59
N GLN A 57 -5.99 -11.48 -2.43
CA GLN A 57 -6.55 -11.10 -1.13
C GLN A 57 -6.63 -9.58 -0.94
N ALA A 58 -5.82 -8.79 -1.66
CA ALA A 58 -5.91 -7.33 -1.65
C ALA A 58 -7.26 -6.79 -2.15
N LEU A 59 -7.95 -7.53 -3.03
CA LEU A 59 -9.28 -7.15 -3.54
C LEU A 59 -10.36 -7.17 -2.45
N ALA A 60 -10.14 -7.88 -1.34
CA ALA A 60 -11.09 -8.00 -0.24
C ALA A 60 -10.84 -6.98 0.88
N ILE A 61 -9.78 -6.18 0.80
CA ILE A 61 -9.47 -5.17 1.80
C ILE A 61 -10.40 -3.98 1.56
N ASP A 62 -11.26 -3.68 2.53
CA ASP A 62 -12.07 -2.46 2.53
C ASP A 62 -11.24 -1.27 2.99
N TYR A 63 -10.39 -0.80 2.07
CA TYR A 63 -9.43 0.26 2.35
C TYR A 63 -10.10 1.63 2.25
N ASP A 64 -10.07 2.38 3.36
CA ASP A 64 -10.77 3.66 3.49
C ASP A 64 -9.98 4.86 2.92
N HIS A 65 -10.68 5.95 2.65
CA HIS A 65 -10.08 7.16 2.09
C HIS A 65 -9.09 7.84 3.06
N PRO A 66 -9.36 7.98 4.38
CA PRO A 66 -8.41 8.58 5.30
C PRO A 66 -7.04 7.88 5.32
N ASN A 67 -7.01 6.54 5.36
CA ASN A 67 -5.77 5.79 5.33
C ASN A 67 -5.07 5.87 3.97
N TRP A 68 -5.85 5.93 2.88
CA TRP A 68 -5.32 6.16 1.54
C TRP A 68 -4.53 7.48 1.45
N TYR A 69 -5.07 8.56 2.00
CA TYR A 69 -4.39 9.87 2.04
C TYR A 69 -3.17 9.86 2.96
N ARG A 70 -3.22 9.18 4.11
CA ARG A 70 -2.04 9.07 5.01
C ARG A 70 -0.84 8.43 4.32
N LEU A 71 -1.07 7.37 3.55
CA LEU A 71 0.01 6.71 2.81
C LEU A 71 0.56 7.62 1.68
N LEU A 72 -0.31 8.41 1.04
CA LEU A 72 0.10 9.42 0.05
C LEU A 72 0.92 10.56 0.69
N GLU A 73 0.54 11.02 1.89
CA GLU A 73 1.29 12.03 2.64
C GLU A 73 2.65 11.51 3.13
N ALA A 74 2.75 10.22 3.41
CA ALA A 74 4.04 9.58 3.73
C ALA A 74 4.99 9.57 2.52
N GLU A 75 4.45 9.45 1.31
CA GLU A 75 5.20 9.49 0.04
C GLU A 75 5.56 10.90 -0.41
N ASN A 76 4.65 11.85 -0.22
CA ASN A 76 4.86 13.23 -0.61
C ASN A 76 5.65 13.99 0.47
N SER A 77 6.78 14.57 0.11
CA SER A 77 7.57 15.46 0.99
C SER A 77 6.90 16.82 1.24
N PHE A 78 5.62 16.99 0.90
CA PHE A 78 4.86 18.20 1.20
C PHE A 78 4.49 18.20 2.69
N GLN A 79 5.32 18.86 3.49
CA GLN A 79 4.90 19.35 4.80
C GLN A 79 3.59 20.09 4.63
N GLN A 80 2.60 19.75 5.46
CA GLN A 80 1.40 20.55 5.65
C GLN A 80 1.81 22.03 5.79
N LEU A 81 1.33 22.87 4.87
CA LEU A 81 1.38 24.33 5.00
C LEU A 81 0.55 24.78 6.19
#